data_AF-A0A921DSZ2-F1
#
_entry.id   AF-A0A921DSZ2-F1
#
_cell.length_a   1.000
_cell.length_b   1.000
_cell.length_c   1.000
_cell.angle_alpha   90.00
_cell.angle_beta   90.00
_cell.angle_gamma   90.00
#
_symmetry.space_group_name_H-M   'P 1'
#
loop_
_entity.id
_entity.type
_entity.pdbx_description
1 polymer ?
#
loop_
_entity_poly.entity_id
_entity_poly.type
_entity_poly.pdbx_seq_one_letter_code
_entity_poly.pdbx_strand_id
1 'polypeptide(L)'
;MYTPIKLTEYRNEYKVSWAKKLPDNTPPEDIVVAYNREPLFRLIQENGVMTEGDLKPHAELYPYRNFDNKLWQASGLSSLCTLEDARSMAKLPFLKHLHGIAEITMRPEYGVMLKTPSRNC
;
A
#
# COMPACT_ATOMS: atom_id res chain seq x y z
N MET A 1 0.32 -16.59 0.10
CA MET A 1 1.43 -16.12 0.95
C MET A 1 2.28 -15.20 0.09
N TYR A 2 2.58 -14.00 0.57
CA TYR A 2 3.37 -13.03 -0.21
C TYR A 2 4.81 -13.50 -0.41
N THR A 3 5.30 -13.41 -1.65
CA THR A 3 6.63 -13.90 -2.04
C THR A 3 7.64 -12.75 -2.01
N PRO A 4 8.74 -12.86 -1.24
CA PRO A 4 9.86 -11.91 -1.32
C PRO A 4 10.57 -12.00 -2.67
N ILE A 5 10.89 -10.85 -3.27
CA ILE A 5 11.64 -10.74 -4.52
C ILE A 5 12.37 -9.39 -4.57
N LYS A 6 13.39 -9.27 -5.42
CA LYS A 6 14.02 -7.97 -5.71
C LYS A 6 13.21 -7.16 -6.72
N LEU A 7 13.13 -5.85 -6.52
CA LEU A 7 12.46 -4.94 -7.43
C LEU A 7 13.04 -4.99 -8.85
N THR A 8 14.36 -5.13 -8.99
CA THR A 8 15.02 -5.26 -10.30
C THR A 8 14.57 -6.53 -11.02
N GLU A 9 14.47 -7.65 -10.31
CA GLU A 9 14.02 -8.93 -10.86
C GLU A 9 12.55 -8.84 -11.33
N TYR A 10 11.68 -8.30 -10.47
CA TYR A 10 10.27 -8.06 -10.79
C TYR A 10 10.09 -7.14 -12.02
N ARG A 11 10.85 -6.05 -12.11
CA ARG A 11 10.79 -5.12 -13.26
C ARG A 11 11.26 -5.78 -14.56
N ASN A 12 12.26 -6.66 -14.50
CA ASN A 12 12.73 -7.38 -15.67
C ASN A 12 11.70 -8.41 -16.16
N GLU A 13 11.01 -9.09 -15.23
CA GLU A 13 9.97 -10.08 -15.54
C GLU A 13 8.72 -9.42 -16.13
N TYR A 14 8.14 -8.45 -15.42
CA TYR A 14 6.84 -7.88 -15.76
C TYR A 14 6.91 -6.64 -16.66
N LYS A 15 8.12 -6.09 -16.89
CA LYS A 15 8.35 -4.88 -17.69
C LYS A 15 7.43 -3.71 -17.28
N VAL A 16 7.21 -3.55 -15.99
CA VAL A 16 6.24 -2.57 -15.47
C VAL A 16 6.72 -1.13 -15.63
N SER A 17 5.76 -0.25 -15.87
CA SER A 17 5.91 1.19 -15.70
C SER A 17 4.99 1.67 -14.59
N TRP A 18 5.50 2.47 -13.66
CA TRP A 18 4.65 3.06 -12.63
C TRP A 18 3.63 4.01 -13.25
N ALA A 19 2.38 3.95 -12.76
CA ALA A 19 1.30 4.83 -13.22
C ALA A 19 1.59 6.33 -12.97
N LYS A 20 2.48 6.64 -12.03
CA LYS A 20 2.95 7.98 -11.70
C LYS A 20 4.46 7.96 -11.50
N LYS A 21 5.11 9.09 -11.74
CA LYS A 21 6.53 9.24 -11.42
C LYS A 21 6.71 9.21 -9.90
N LEU A 22 7.32 8.16 -9.41
CA LEU A 22 7.69 8.02 -8.00
C LEU A 22 9.05 8.69 -7.74
N PRO A 23 9.35 9.06 -6.48
CA PRO A 23 10.69 9.48 -6.10
C PRO A 23 11.73 8.41 -6.43
N ASP A 24 12.99 8.83 -6.56
CA ASP A 24 14.11 7.90 -6.75
C ASP A 24 14.16 6.88 -5.60
N ASN A 25 14.58 5.66 -5.91
CA ASN A 25 14.62 4.52 -4.97
C ASN A 25 13.27 4.17 -4.32
N THR A 26 12.14 4.46 -4.99
CA THR A 26 10.80 4.05 -4.55
C THR A 26 10.14 3.06 -5.52
N PRO A 27 9.66 1.89 -5.03
CA PRO A 27 9.96 1.29 -3.73
C PRO A 27 11.45 0.86 -3.62
N PRO A 28 11.93 0.49 -2.41
CA PRO A 28 13.24 -0.12 -2.22
C PRO A 28 13.41 -1.46 -2.96
N GLU A 29 14.63 -1.99 -2.97
CA GLU A 29 14.93 -3.23 -3.69
C GLU A 29 14.23 -4.45 -3.10
N ASP A 30 14.17 -4.55 -1.78
CA ASP A 30 13.50 -5.66 -1.11
C ASP A 30 11.99 -5.44 -1.11
N ILE A 31 11.24 -6.22 -1.88
CA ILE A 31 9.79 -6.10 -2.01
C ILE A 31 9.11 -7.45 -1.79
N VAL A 32 7.78 -7.44 -1.74
CA VAL A 32 6.96 -8.65 -1.75
C VAL A 32 5.84 -8.54 -2.79
N VAL A 33 5.50 -9.68 -3.41
CA VAL A 33 4.51 -9.77 -4.49
C VAL A 33 3.43 -10.79 -4.14
N ALA A 34 2.19 -10.52 -4.54
CA ALA A 34 1.02 -11.37 -4.34
C ALA A 34 0.73 -12.24 -5.57
N TYR A 35 1.52 -13.30 -5.79
CA TYR A 35 1.34 -14.17 -6.96
C TYR A 35 0.04 -14.97 -6.96
N ASN A 36 -0.55 -15.25 -5.79
CA ASN A 36 -1.76 -16.07 -5.68
C ASN A 36 -3.02 -15.25 -5.43
N ARG A 37 -3.03 -13.98 -5.89
CA ARG A 37 -4.18 -13.06 -5.74
C ARG A 37 -4.59 -12.91 -4.26
N GLU A 38 -3.60 -12.84 -3.38
CA GLU A 38 -3.83 -12.66 -1.96
C GLU A 38 -4.62 -11.36 -1.68
N PRO A 39 -5.61 -11.40 -0.78
CA PRO A 39 -6.38 -10.22 -0.43
C PRO A 39 -5.60 -9.29 0.49
N LEU A 40 -5.78 -7.99 0.26
CA LEU A 40 -5.31 -6.90 1.10
C LEU A 40 -6.51 -6.11 1.61
N PHE A 41 -6.41 -5.62 2.83
CA PHE A 41 -7.47 -4.87 3.50
C PHE A 41 -7.01 -3.44 3.73
N ARG A 42 -7.80 -2.48 3.28
CA ARG A 42 -7.50 -1.05 3.44
C ARG A 42 -8.60 -0.37 4.22
N LEU A 43 -8.21 0.47 5.17
CA LEU A 43 -9.15 1.36 5.84
C LEU A 43 -9.52 2.49 4.86
N ILE A 44 -10.83 2.74 4.72
CA ILE A 44 -11.39 3.75 3.82
C ILE A 44 -12.24 4.75 4.59
N GLN A 45 -12.40 5.94 4.03
CA GLN A 45 -13.11 7.04 4.70
C GLN A 45 -14.57 6.69 4.97
N GLU A 46 -15.29 6.21 3.96
CA GLU A 46 -16.71 5.90 4.03
C GLU A 46 -16.97 4.40 4.11
N ASN A 47 -18.03 3.99 4.82
CA ASN A 47 -18.36 2.58 4.91
C ASN A 47 -19.00 2.09 3.60
N GLY A 48 -18.46 1.01 3.03
CA GLY A 48 -19.02 0.33 1.86
C GLY A 48 -18.75 0.98 0.51
N VAL A 49 -18.09 2.14 0.45
CA VAL A 49 -17.76 2.83 -0.80
C VAL A 49 -16.31 3.30 -0.79
N MET A 50 -15.49 2.73 -1.67
CA MET A 50 -14.13 3.20 -1.90
C MET A 50 -14.16 4.37 -2.88
N THR A 51 -13.54 5.48 -2.52
CA THR A 51 -13.48 6.69 -3.32
C THR A 51 -12.12 6.87 -3.98
N GLU A 52 -12.00 7.79 -4.94
CA GLU A 52 -10.68 8.17 -5.48
C GLU A 52 -9.74 8.73 -4.41
N GLY A 53 -10.28 9.37 -3.36
CA GLY A 53 -9.50 9.88 -2.24
C GLY A 53 -8.79 8.77 -1.48
N ASP A 54 -9.43 7.61 -1.35
CA ASP A 54 -8.85 6.44 -0.70
C ASP A 54 -7.69 5.83 -1.50
N LEU A 55 -7.59 6.14 -2.80
CA LEU A 55 -6.53 5.69 -3.70
C LEU A 55 -5.39 6.72 -3.86
N LYS A 56 -5.44 7.86 -3.15
CA LYS A 56 -4.38 8.86 -3.17
C LYS A 56 -3.36 8.61 -2.05
N PRO A 57 -2.05 8.51 -2.38
CA PRO A 57 -0.98 8.48 -1.40
C PRO A 57 -0.94 9.75 -0.54
N HIS A 58 -0.33 9.66 0.65
CA HIS A 58 -0.16 10.81 1.54
C HIS A 58 0.62 11.97 0.88
N ALA A 59 1.61 11.65 0.05
CA ALA A 59 2.37 12.65 -0.70
C ALA A 59 1.49 13.48 -1.66
N GLU A 60 0.42 12.89 -2.19
CA GLU A 60 -0.55 13.58 -3.06
C GLU A 60 -1.61 14.34 -2.27
N LEU A 61 -2.07 13.77 -1.15
CA LEU A 61 -3.07 14.41 -0.29
C LEU A 61 -2.51 15.65 0.44
N TYR A 62 -1.21 15.64 0.75
CA TYR A 62 -0.55 16.69 1.52
C TYR A 62 0.73 17.17 0.83
N PRO A 63 0.65 17.81 -0.35
CA PRO A 63 1.81 18.16 -1.18
C PRO A 63 2.74 19.19 -0.53
N TYR A 64 2.24 19.96 0.44
CA TYR A 64 3.02 20.97 1.18
C TYR A 64 3.77 20.39 2.38
N ARG A 65 3.52 19.13 2.75
CA ARG A 65 4.17 18.49 3.90
C ARG A 65 5.56 18.00 3.49
N ASN A 66 6.56 18.34 4.30
CA ASN A 66 7.87 17.71 4.15
C ASN A 66 7.83 16.30 4.75
N PHE A 67 8.15 15.29 3.94
CA PHE A 67 8.20 13.87 4.34
C PHE A 67 9.63 13.38 4.59
N ASP A 68 10.66 14.21 4.36
CA ASP A 68 12.08 13.87 4.52
C ASP A 68 12.43 12.50 3.90
N ASN A 69 13.11 11.64 4.66
CA ASN A 69 13.50 10.28 4.25
C ASN A 69 12.32 9.28 4.22
N LYS A 70 11.10 9.71 4.52
CA LYS A 70 9.87 8.90 4.48
C LYS A 70 9.01 9.20 3.26
N LEU A 71 9.50 9.98 2.30
CA LEU A 71 8.76 10.28 1.07
C LEU A 71 8.34 9.01 0.31
N TRP A 72 9.19 7.98 0.30
CA TRP A 72 8.86 6.69 -0.31
C TRP A 72 7.65 6.01 0.39
N GLN A 73 7.55 6.10 1.73
CA GLN A 73 6.39 5.60 2.49
C GLN A 73 5.13 6.40 2.16
N ALA A 74 5.27 7.73 2.07
CA ALA A 74 4.18 8.63 1.76
C ALA A 74 3.68 8.51 0.31
N SER A 75 4.50 7.95 -0.59
CA SER A 75 4.17 7.73 -1.99
C SER A 75 3.41 6.41 -2.25
N GLY A 76 3.30 5.55 -1.24
CA GLY A 76 2.53 4.30 -1.31
C GLY A 76 1.15 4.40 -0.65
N LEU A 77 0.38 3.32 -0.76
CA LEU A 77 -0.87 3.11 -0.04
C LEU A 77 -0.66 2.07 1.05
N SER A 78 -1.07 2.38 2.27
CA SER A 78 -1.05 1.42 3.39
C SER A 78 -2.19 0.40 3.28
N SER A 79 -1.85 -0.87 3.45
CA SER A 79 -2.78 -1.99 3.45
C SER A 79 -2.41 -2.99 4.54
N LEU A 80 -3.36 -3.85 4.90
CA LEU A 80 -3.25 -4.85 5.96
C LEU A 80 -3.50 -6.23 5.34
N CYS A 81 -2.80 -7.24 5.85
CA CYS A 81 -2.85 -8.57 5.25
C CYS A 81 -4.04 -9.42 5.69
N THR A 82 -4.69 -9.06 6.79
CA THR A 82 -5.84 -9.78 7.31
C THR A 82 -6.97 -8.82 7.65
N LEU A 83 -8.20 -9.32 7.55
CA LEU A 83 -9.39 -8.58 7.97
C LEU A 83 -9.39 -8.32 9.48
N GLU A 84 -8.80 -9.22 10.26
CA GLU A 84 -8.66 -9.05 11.71
C GLU A 84 -7.76 -7.86 12.05
N ASP A 85 -6.61 -7.74 11.39
CA ASP A 85 -5.71 -6.59 11.55
C ASP A 85 -6.41 -5.30 11.13
N ALA A 86 -7.16 -5.30 10.03
CA ALA A 86 -7.97 -4.17 9.60
C ALA A 86 -8.99 -3.75 10.66
N ARG A 87 -9.76 -4.71 11.20
CA ARG A 87 -10.72 -4.45 12.27
C ARG A 87 -10.06 -3.98 13.57
N SER A 88 -8.86 -4.46 13.87
CA SER A 88 -8.09 -4.03 15.04
C SER A 88 -7.60 -2.60 14.87
N MET A 89 -6.99 -2.29 13.72
CA MET A 89 -6.49 -0.95 13.37
C MET A 89 -7.61 0.09 13.33
N ALA A 90 -8.79 -0.25 12.80
CA ALA A 90 -9.94 0.65 12.75
C ALA A 90 -10.43 1.12 14.14
N LYS A 91 -10.09 0.39 15.22
CA LYS A 91 -10.47 0.77 16.60
C LYS A 91 -9.53 1.82 17.20
N LEU A 92 -8.39 2.10 16.56
CA LEU A 92 -7.41 3.04 17.10
C LEU A 92 -7.97 4.47 17.12
N PRO A 93 -7.85 5.23 18.23
CA PRO A 93 -8.47 6.54 18.38
C PRO A 93 -8.15 7.53 17.25
N PHE A 94 -6.93 7.50 16.73
CA PHE A 94 -6.47 8.40 15.67
C PHE A 94 -6.97 8.00 14.26
N LEU A 95 -7.55 6.80 14.10
CA LEU A 95 -8.12 6.31 12.83
C LEU A 95 -9.65 6.31 12.82
N LYS A 96 -10.30 6.87 13.85
CA LYS A 96 -11.77 6.93 13.98
C LYS A 96 -12.50 7.64 12.83
N HIS A 97 -11.78 8.43 12.04
CA HIS A 97 -12.31 9.11 10.85
C HIS A 97 -12.42 8.19 9.63
N LEU A 98 -11.90 6.96 9.72
CA LEU A 98 -12.03 5.93 8.70
C LEU A 98 -13.15 4.98 9.12
N HIS A 99 -14.21 4.91 8.33
CA HIS A 99 -15.44 4.21 8.69
C HIS A 99 -15.67 2.89 7.96
N GLY A 100 -14.81 2.55 6.98
CA GLY A 100 -14.94 1.32 6.19
C GLY A 100 -13.65 0.51 6.09
N ILE A 101 -13.80 -0.73 5.62
CA ILE A 101 -12.70 -1.61 5.21
C ILE A 101 -13.01 -2.09 3.79
N ALA A 102 -12.10 -1.81 2.86
CA ALA A 102 -12.13 -2.36 1.51
C ALA A 102 -11.22 -3.60 1.43
N GLU A 103 -11.70 -4.65 0.77
CA GLU A 103 -10.87 -5.77 0.32
C GLU A 103 -10.38 -5.50 -1.11
N ILE A 104 -9.09 -5.60 -1.32
CA ILE A 104 -8.41 -5.34 -2.58
C ILE A 104 -7.65 -6.61 -2.96
N THR A 105 -7.90 -7.12 -4.15
CA THR A 105 -7.10 -8.21 -4.72
C THR A 105 -5.95 -7.62 -5.52
N MET A 106 -4.71 -7.84 -5.08
CA MET A 106 -3.55 -7.45 -5.86
C MET A 106 -3.18 -8.55 -6.83
N ARG A 107 -2.80 -8.17 -8.06
CA ARG A 107 -2.14 -9.08 -9.00
C ARG A 107 -0.70 -8.64 -9.21
N PRO A 108 0.24 -9.56 -9.48
CA PRO A 108 1.64 -9.23 -9.71
C PRO A 108 1.84 -8.18 -10.79
N GLU A 109 0.98 -8.13 -11.80
CA GLU A 109 1.10 -7.19 -12.92
C GLU A 109 0.74 -5.74 -12.54
N TYR A 110 0.06 -5.53 -11.41
CA TYR A 110 -0.46 -4.22 -11.01
C TYR A 110 0.41 -3.51 -9.99
N GLY A 111 1.33 -4.24 -9.34
CA GLY A 111 2.27 -3.63 -8.43
C GLY A 111 2.90 -4.59 -7.44
N VAL A 112 3.61 -3.99 -6.51
CA VAL A 112 4.39 -4.67 -5.47
C VAL A 112 4.08 -4.04 -4.14
N MET A 113 4.42 -4.74 -3.06
CA MET A 113 4.31 -4.21 -1.70
C MET A 113 5.66 -4.18 -1.03
N LEU A 114 5.76 -3.35 0.00
CA LEU A 114 6.87 -3.39 0.93
C LEU A 114 6.37 -3.82 2.30
N LYS A 115 7.12 -4.71 2.93
CA LYS A 115 6.92 -5.04 4.33
C LYS A 115 7.32 -3.87 5.22
N THR A 116 6.39 -3.34 6.00
CA THR A 116 6.70 -2.20 6.89
C THR A 116 6.97 -2.71 8.31
N PRO A 117 7.97 -2.17 9.03
CA PRO A 117 8.37 -2.67 10.34
C PRO A 117 7.31 -2.52 11.44
N SER A 118 6.19 -1.83 11.19
CA SER A 118 4.99 -1.98 11.99
C SER A 118 4.41 -3.38 11.76
N ARG A 119 4.92 -4.36 12.50
CA ARG A 119 4.48 -5.77 12.57
C ARG A 119 3.07 -5.95 12.00
N ASN A 120 2.97 -6.24 10.70
CA ASN A 120 1.80 -6.79 10.00
C ASN A 120 2.07 -6.64 8.49
N CYS A 121 2.81 -7.63 7.97
CA CYS A 121 3.44 -7.67 6.66
C CYS A 121 4.57 -6.63 6.51
#